data_AF-A0A0Q6W4E4-F1
#
_entry.id   AF-A0A0Q6W4E4-F1
#
_cell.length_a   1.000
_cell.length_b   1.000
_cell.length_c   1.000
_cell.angle_alpha   90.00
_cell.angle_beta   90.00
_cell.angle_gamma   90.00
#
_symmetry.space_group_name_H-M   'P 1'
#
loop_
_entity.id
_entity.type
_entity.pdbx_description
1 polymer ?
#
loop_
_entity_poly.entity_id
_entity_poly.type
_entity_poly.pdbx_seq_one_letter_code
_entity_poly.pdbx_strand_id
1 'polypeptide(L)'
;MCGGAPEDEAVPGQAEWVALEQWRASWRPEVDLLGGSEELGALFRRAMRQGYAAYVAGARVMPALFSLDSSLAAMWQQGFADARVDAAIGAVCRPACDVARRT
;
A
#
# COMPACT_ATOMS: atom_id res chain seq x y z
N MET A 1 -45.01 22.29 51.49
CA MET A 1 -43.72 23.01 51.32
C MET A 1 -42.92 22.22 50.31
N CYS A 2 -42.72 22.75 49.10
CA CYS A 2 -41.98 22.09 48.05
C CYS A 2 -40.49 22.22 48.35
N GLY A 3 -39.80 21.09 48.52
CA GLY A 3 -38.34 21.05 48.60
C GLY A 3 -37.79 21.45 47.23
N GLY A 4 -37.14 22.61 47.17
CA GLY A 4 -36.41 23.04 45.99
C GLY A 4 -35.32 22.04 45.69
N ALA A 5 -35.36 21.44 44.50
CA ALA A 5 -34.18 20.80 43.94
C ALA A 5 -33.08 21.88 43.89
N PRO A 6 -31.85 21.60 44.36
CA PRO A 6 -30.77 22.55 44.21
C PRO A 6 -30.62 22.83 42.72
N GLU A 7 -30.67 24.11 42.37
CA GLU A 7 -30.46 24.60 41.03
C GLU A 7 -29.15 24.03 40.50
N ASP A 8 -29.18 23.51 39.26
CA ASP A 8 -28.05 22.98 38.51
C ASP A 8 -26.78 23.79 38.80
N GLU A 9 -25.94 23.27 39.67
CA GLU A 9 -24.60 23.79 39.91
C GLU A 9 -23.80 23.43 38.66
N ALA A 10 -23.86 24.31 37.65
CA ALA A 10 -23.24 24.10 36.36
C ALA A 10 -21.74 23.85 36.57
N VAL A 11 -21.35 22.57 36.50
CA VAL A 11 -19.96 22.15 36.69
C VAL A 11 -19.14 22.82 35.58
N PRO A 12 -18.15 23.66 35.91
CA PRO A 12 -17.33 24.30 34.90
C PRO A 12 -16.69 23.25 33.99
N GLY A 13 -16.87 23.36 32.67
CA GLY A 13 -16.38 22.38 31.70
C GLY A 13 -17.40 21.31 31.26
N GLN A 14 -18.57 21.21 31.89
CA GLN A 14 -19.55 20.17 31.58
C GLN A 14 -20.15 20.33 30.18
N ALA A 15 -20.44 21.57 29.76
CA ALA A 15 -20.98 21.84 28.44
C ALA A 15 -19.95 21.51 27.34
N GLU A 16 -18.68 21.87 27.55
CA GLU A 16 -17.58 21.55 26.64
C GLU A 16 -17.34 20.04 26.55
N TRP A 17 -17.43 19.33 27.67
CA TRP A 17 -17.30 17.87 27.71
C TRP A 17 -18.45 17.19 26.97
N VAL A 18 -19.69 17.62 27.21
CA VAL A 18 -20.87 17.09 26.50
C VAL A 18 -20.78 17.35 25.00
N ALA A 19 -20.32 18.54 24.59
CA ALA A 19 -20.10 18.86 23.18
C ALA A 19 -19.01 17.99 22.55
N LEU A 20 -17.93 17.70 23.28
CA LEU A 20 -16.85 16.81 22.82
C LEU A 20 -17.34 15.37 22.64
N GLU A 21 -18.14 14.86 23.58
CA GLU A 21 -18.71 13.52 23.50
C GLU A 21 -19.74 13.41 22.36
N GLN A 22 -20.56 14.44 22.14
CA GLN A 22 -21.46 14.50 20.99
C GLN A 22 -20.70 14.57 19.66
N TRP A 23 -19.62 15.34 19.59
CA TRP A 23 -18.73 15.36 18.42
C TRP A 23 -18.11 13.99 18.18
N ARG A 24 -17.58 13.32 19.21
CA ARG A 24 -17.04 11.95 19.11
C ARG A 24 -18.08 10.94 18.65
N ALA A 25 -19.29 11.00 19.18
CA ALA A 25 -20.37 10.09 18.82
C ALA A 25 -20.85 10.28 17.36
N SER A 26 -20.72 11.50 16.84
CA SER A 26 -21.08 11.84 15.45
C SER A 26 -19.90 11.74 14.48
N TRP A 27 -18.67 11.69 14.98
CA TRP A 27 -17.48 11.54 14.15
C TRP A 27 -17.50 10.18 13.45
N ARG A 28 -17.61 10.23 12.13
CA ARG A 28 -17.36 9.07 11.27
C ARG A 28 -16.16 9.41 10.40
N PRO A 29 -15.09 8.60 10.42
CA PRO A 29 -14.05 8.76 9.41
C PRO A 29 -14.71 8.53 8.05
N GLU A 30 -14.56 9.49 7.14
CA GLU A 30 -14.86 9.25 5.73
C GLU A 30 -13.93 8.14 5.27
N VAL A 31 -14.50 6.95 5.08
CA VAL A 31 -13.75 5.81 4.58
C VAL A 31 -13.65 5.99 3.07
N ASP A 32 -12.55 6.57 2.62
CA ASP A 32 -12.20 6.58 1.19
C ASP A 32 -11.74 5.18 0.77
N LEU A 33 -12.72 4.31 0.52
CA LEU A 33 -12.50 2.93 0.08
C LEU A 33 -11.83 2.87 -1.30
N LEU A 34 -12.00 3.90 -2.12
CA LEU A 34 -11.49 3.91 -3.49
C LEU A 34 -10.04 4.41 -3.52
N GLY A 35 -9.74 5.55 -2.90
CA GLY A 35 -8.39 6.09 -2.83
C GLY A 35 -7.40 5.14 -2.17
N GLY A 36 -7.78 4.50 -1.06
CA GLY A 36 -6.93 3.52 -0.38
C GLY A 36 -6.58 2.30 -1.25
N SER A 37 -7.51 1.86 -2.10
CA SER A 37 -7.28 0.73 -3.00
C SER A 37 -6.35 1.09 -4.17
N GLU A 38 -6.45 2.31 -4.69
CA GLU A 38 -5.59 2.80 -5.78
C GLU A 38 -4.14 2.98 -5.30
N GLU A 39 -3.96 3.55 -4.12
CA GLU A 39 -2.64 3.73 -3.50
C GLU A 39 -1.97 2.39 -3.21
N LEU A 40 -2.70 1.43 -2.65
CA LEU A 40 -2.20 0.07 -2.42
C LEU A 40 -1.80 -0.61 -3.74
N GLY A 41 -2.64 -0.48 -4.77
CA GLY A 41 -2.32 -0.97 -6.11
C GLY A 41 -1.08 -0.31 -6.71
N ALA A 42 -0.88 0.99 -6.47
CA ALA A 42 0.31 1.71 -6.92
C ALA A 42 1.58 1.22 -6.22
N LEU A 43 1.50 0.91 -4.92
CA LEU A 43 2.60 0.34 -4.14
C LEU A 43 2.99 -1.06 -4.65
N PHE A 44 2.03 -1.95 -4.91
CA PHE A 44 2.31 -3.28 -5.47
C PHE A 44 2.95 -3.18 -6.86
N ARG A 45 2.45 -2.32 -7.73
CA ARG A 45 3.07 -2.08 -9.05
C ARG A 45 4.49 -1.53 -8.92
N ARG A 46 4.76 -0.68 -7.93
CA ARG A 46 6.10 -0.17 -7.66
C ARG A 46 7.05 -1.28 -7.20
N ALA A 47 6.60 -2.15 -6.29
CA ALA A 47 7.38 -3.30 -5.83
C ALA A 47 7.75 -4.24 -6.99
N MET A 48 6.77 -4.60 -7.84
CA MET A 48 7.01 -5.41 -9.04
C MET A 48 8.05 -4.78 -9.97
N ARG A 49 7.90 -3.50 -10.33
CA ARG A 49 8.86 -2.80 -11.20
C ARG A 49 10.27 -2.77 -10.62
N GLN A 50 10.41 -2.63 -9.31
CA GLN A 50 11.72 -2.65 -8.64
C GLN A 50 12.35 -4.04 -8.67
N GLY A 51 11.55 -5.10 -8.52
CA GLY A 51 12.02 -6.48 -8.69
C GLY A 51 12.52 -6.74 -10.10
N TYR A 52 11.76 -6.29 -11.10
CA TYR A 52 12.15 -6.40 -12.51
C TYR A 52 13.48 -5.68 -12.78
N ALA A 53 13.59 -4.41 -12.36
CA ALA A 53 14.79 -3.61 -12.53
C ALA A 53 16.01 -4.21 -11.82
N ALA A 54 15.82 -4.80 -10.63
CA ALA A 54 16.88 -5.46 -9.88
C ALA A 54 17.47 -6.64 -10.67
N TYR A 55 16.63 -7.47 -11.30
CA TYR A 55 17.12 -8.55 -12.17
C TYR A 55 17.93 -8.00 -13.34
N VAL A 56 17.41 -7.00 -14.05
CA VAL A 56 18.08 -6.37 -15.19
C VAL A 56 19.44 -5.79 -14.79
N ALA A 57 19.53 -5.20 -13.60
CA ALA A 57 20.77 -4.66 -13.04
C ALA A 57 21.70 -5.74 -12.44
N GLY A 58 21.28 -7.00 -12.36
CA GLY A 58 22.03 -8.09 -11.73
C GLY A 58 22.05 -8.06 -10.19
N ALA A 59 21.23 -7.21 -9.56
CA ALA A 59 21.12 -7.11 -8.11
C ALA A 59 20.24 -8.25 -7.57
N ARG A 60 20.78 -9.08 -6.68
CA ARG A 60 20.07 -10.27 -6.14
C ARG A 60 19.40 -10.05 -4.80
N VAL A 61 19.59 -8.90 -4.18
CA VAL A 61 19.12 -8.61 -2.82
C VAL A 61 17.87 -7.76 -2.88
N MET A 62 16.82 -8.23 -2.20
CA MET A 62 15.59 -7.45 -2.02
C MET A 62 15.83 -6.31 -1.02
N PRO A 63 15.42 -5.07 -1.34
CA PRO A 63 15.46 -3.97 -0.38
C PRO A 63 14.64 -4.26 0.88
N ALA A 64 15.18 -3.89 2.05
CA ALA A 64 14.55 -4.14 3.35
C ALA A 64 13.11 -3.60 3.44
N LEU A 65 12.81 -2.49 2.76
CA LEU A 65 11.48 -1.90 2.70
C LEU A 65 10.41 -2.89 2.21
N PHE A 66 10.74 -3.75 1.23
CA PHE A 66 9.79 -4.71 0.67
C PHE A 66 9.74 -6.02 1.44
N SER A 67 10.79 -6.36 2.22
CA SER A 67 10.83 -7.59 3.02
C SER A 67 10.03 -7.50 4.32
N LEU A 68 9.61 -6.31 4.73
CA LEU A 68 8.84 -6.09 5.97
C LEU A 68 7.38 -6.56 5.84
N ASP A 69 6.86 -6.66 4.62
CA ASP A 69 5.50 -7.09 4.34
C ASP A 69 5.52 -8.24 3.32
N SER A 70 4.84 -9.34 3.63
CA SER A 70 4.84 -10.53 2.77
C SER A 70 4.24 -10.29 1.39
N SER A 71 3.26 -9.38 1.29
CA SER A 71 2.61 -9.06 0.02
C SER A 71 3.54 -8.23 -0.87
N LEU A 72 4.23 -7.24 -0.30
CA LEU A 72 5.25 -6.46 -1.01
C LEU A 72 6.44 -7.34 -1.44
N ALA A 73 6.88 -8.25 -0.57
CA ALA A 73 7.94 -9.21 -0.89
C ALA A 73 7.55 -10.11 -2.07
N ALA A 74 6.33 -10.65 -2.06
CA ALA A 74 5.80 -11.46 -3.15
C ALA A 74 5.73 -10.69 -4.47
N MET A 75 5.26 -9.44 -4.45
CA MET A 75 5.22 -8.58 -5.64
C MET A 75 6.61 -8.29 -6.19
N TRP A 76 7.60 -7.99 -5.33
CA TRP A 76 8.98 -7.80 -5.78
C TRP A 76 9.55 -9.08 -6.40
N GLN A 77 9.33 -10.24 -5.77
CA GLN A 77 9.80 -11.53 -6.29
C GLN A 77 9.15 -11.88 -7.64
N GLN A 78 7.86 -11.58 -7.81
CA GLN A 78 7.16 -11.77 -9.07
C GLN A 78 7.82 -10.96 -10.19
N GLY A 79 8.04 -9.65 -9.98
CA GLY A 79 8.69 -8.82 -11.00
C GLY A 79 10.12 -9.28 -11.34
N PHE A 80 10.86 -9.77 -10.35
CA PHE A 80 12.19 -10.35 -10.56
C PHE A 80 12.13 -11.64 -11.40
N ALA A 81 11.14 -12.50 -11.12
CA ALA A 81 10.92 -13.74 -11.87
C ALA A 81 10.47 -13.45 -13.31
N ASP A 82 9.60 -12.46 -13.53
CA ASP A 82 9.13 -12.05 -14.85
C ASP A 82 10.30 -11.58 -15.73
N ALA A 83 11.17 -10.70 -15.19
CA ALA A 83 12.37 -10.24 -15.89
C ALA A 83 13.31 -11.39 -16.29
N ARG A 84 13.39 -12.41 -15.44
CA ARG A 84 14.17 -13.62 -15.72
C ARG A 84 13.58 -14.42 -16.87
N VAL A 85 12.25 -14.55 -16.93
CA VAL A 85 11.56 -15.22 -18.03
C VAL A 85 11.74 -14.44 -19.33
N ASP A 86 11.54 -13.12 -19.31
CA ASP A 86 11.73 -12.25 -20.47
C ASP A 86 13.15 -12.36 -21.04
N ALA A 87 14.16 -12.35 -20.17
CA ALA A 87 15.55 -12.53 -20.57
C ALA A 87 15.81 -13.90 -21.19
N ALA A 88 15.19 -14.97 -20.68
CA ALA A 88 15.28 -16.30 -21.28
C ALA A 88 14.64 -16.34 -22.68
N ILE A 89 13.46 -15.72 -22.85
CA ILE A 89 12.80 -15.61 -24.17
C ILE A 89 13.69 -14.83 -25.15
N GLY A 90 14.22 -13.68 -24.73
CA GLY A 90 15.13 -12.86 -25.55
C GLY A 90 16.40 -13.61 -25.94
N ALA A 91 16.95 -14.43 -25.04
CA ALA A 91 18.11 -15.27 -25.31
C ALA A 91 17.80 -16.40 -26.32
N VAL A 92 16.58 -16.94 -26.32
CA VAL A 92 16.15 -17.97 -27.28
C VAL A 92 15.89 -17.37 -28.67
N CYS A 93 15.28 -16.19 -28.75
CA CYS A 93 14.91 -15.57 -30.04
C CYS A 93 16.13 -15.01 -30.81
N ARG A 94 17.16 -14.54 -30.12
CA ARG A 94 18.36 -13.93 -30.74
C ARG A 94 19.11 -14.86 -31.72
N PRO A 95 19.45 -16.11 -31.37
CA PRO A 95 20.09 -17.03 -32.32
C PRO A 95 19.18 -17.40 -33.49
N ALA A 96 17.86 -17.49 -33.30
CA ALA A 96 16.93 -17.76 -34.39
C ALA A 96 16.90 -16.62 -35.44
N CYS A 97 16.92 -15.37 -34.97
CA CYS A 97 17.03 -14.21 -35.85
C CYS A 97 18.40 -14.12 -36.55
N ASP A 98 19.49 -14.45 -35.85
CA ASP A 98 20.84 -14.44 -36.43
C ASP A 98 21.01 -15.49 -37.54
N VAL A 99 20.33 -16.64 -37.43
CA VAL A 99 20.27 -17.68 -38.49
C VAL A 99 19.46 -17.19 -39.69
N ALA A 100 18.26 -16.64 -39.49
CA ALA A 100 17.41 -16.14 -40.57
C ALA A 100 18.04 -14.99 -41.37
N ARG A 101 19.01 -14.27 -40.78
CA ARG A 101 19.71 -13.16 -41.43
C ARG A 101 20.92 -13.61 -42.28
N ARG A 102 21.33 -14.87 -42.17
CA ARG A 102 22.48 -15.45 -42.93
C ARG A 102 22.06 -16.34 -44.11
N THR A 103 20.76 -16.64 -44.23
CA THR A 103 20.14 -17.36 -45.35
C THR A 103 19.53 -16.38 -46.34
#